data_AF-A0A0D6MP83-F1
#
_entry.id   AF-A0A0D6MP83-F1
#
_cell.length_a   1.000
_cell.length_b   1.000
_cell.length_c   1.000
_cell.angle_alpha   90.00
_cell.angle_beta   90.00
_cell.angle_gamma   90.00
#
_symmetry.space_group_name_H-M   'P 1'
#
loop_
_entity.id
_entity.type
_entity.pdbx_description
1 polymer ?
#
loop_
_entity_poly.entity_id
_entity_poly.type
_entity_poly.pdbx_seq_one_letter_code
_entity_poly.pdbx_strand_id
1 'polypeptide(L)'
;MSEWEEGENCPCSGCGGTVVISYPKGGCSCHINAPCGRCTSSFLVCDACGEQEPESEVLPNSDLSYRHVGAGVFESYCRKPSKDLGNGRRIFDYDYDSSSGSTMVFRGKYEGPVTGQDIIDALGVGTFGKRGPFLTGDKVSGSFTYTKITD
;
A
#
# COMPACT_ATOMS: atom_id res chain seq x y z
N MET A 1 4.91 -18.42 -22.03
CA MET A 1 4.26 -17.19 -22.51
C MET A 1 5.34 -16.44 -23.25
N SER A 2 5.18 -16.19 -24.55
CA SER A 2 6.15 -15.44 -25.35
C SER A 2 5.80 -13.96 -25.20
N GLU A 3 6.55 -13.26 -24.36
CA GLU A 3 6.55 -11.80 -24.25
C GLU A 3 7.06 -11.23 -25.59
N TRP A 4 6.40 -10.21 -26.13
CA TRP A 4 6.87 -9.54 -27.34
C TRP A 4 7.81 -8.40 -26.94
N GLU A 5 8.96 -8.23 -27.60
CA GLU A 5 9.82 -7.05 -27.42
C GLU A 5 9.87 -6.17 -28.68
N GLU A 6 10.06 -4.85 -28.50
CA GLU A 6 10.24 -3.93 -29.63
C GLU A 6 11.50 -4.28 -30.43
N GLY A 7 11.35 -4.46 -31.74
CA GLY A 7 12.43 -4.86 -32.64
C GLY A 7 12.54 -6.37 -32.87
N GLU A 8 11.74 -7.20 -32.18
CA GLU A 8 11.70 -8.63 -32.45
C GLU A 8 10.94 -8.98 -33.74
N ASN A 9 11.26 -10.15 -34.29
CA ASN A 9 10.50 -10.70 -35.41
C ASN A 9 9.11 -11.11 -34.93
N CYS A 10 8.10 -10.80 -35.75
CA CYS A 10 6.73 -11.17 -35.47
C CYS A 10 6.60 -12.69 -35.26
N PRO A 11 6.03 -13.16 -34.14
CA PRO A 11 5.88 -14.59 -33.87
C PRO A 11 4.74 -15.24 -34.66
N CYS A 12 3.97 -14.47 -35.44
CA CYS A 12 2.90 -14.98 -36.29
C CYS A 12 3.49 -15.88 -37.39
N SER A 13 2.96 -17.10 -37.52
CA SER A 13 3.44 -18.08 -38.50
C SER A 13 3.34 -17.53 -39.94
N GLY A 14 4.49 -17.34 -40.58
CA GLY A 14 4.58 -16.81 -41.94
C GLY A 14 4.64 -15.28 -42.04
N CYS A 15 4.71 -14.56 -40.92
CA CYS A 15 4.94 -13.12 -40.91
C CYS A 15 6.44 -12.83 -40.82
N GLY A 16 6.96 -12.01 -41.74
CA GLY A 16 8.34 -11.51 -41.71
C GLY A 16 8.46 -10.08 -41.17
N GLY A 17 7.41 -9.57 -40.52
CA GLY A 17 7.38 -8.22 -39.96
C GLY A 17 8.09 -8.10 -38.61
N THR A 18 8.18 -6.88 -38.12
CA THR A 18 8.84 -6.54 -36.86
C THR A 18 7.82 -5.98 -35.88
N VAL A 19 8.02 -6.29 -34.60
CA VAL A 19 7.20 -5.75 -33.52
C VAL A 19 7.63 -4.30 -33.23
N VAL A 20 6.68 -3.37 -33.22
CA VAL A 20 6.88 -1.95 -32.97
C VAL A 20 5.87 -1.42 -31.96
N ILE A 21 6.21 -0.35 -31.24
CA ILE A 21 5.24 0.35 -30.38
C ILE A 21 4.25 1.12 -31.25
N SER A 22 2.95 0.85 -31.07
CA SER A 22 1.88 1.59 -31.73
C SER A 22 1.66 2.94 -31.05
N TYR A 23 2.00 4.02 -31.74
CA TYR A 23 1.69 5.38 -31.31
C TYR A 23 0.44 5.90 -32.03
N PRO A 24 -0.51 6.54 -31.32
CA PRO A 24 -1.64 7.17 -31.97
C PRO A 24 -1.17 8.25 -32.95
N LYS A 25 -1.70 8.22 -34.18
CA LYS A 25 -1.35 9.19 -35.23
C LYS A 25 -1.66 10.62 -34.75
N GLY A 26 -0.66 11.50 -34.80
CA GLY A 26 -0.84 12.94 -34.54
C GLY A 26 0.15 13.62 -33.59
N GLY A 27 1.44 13.29 -33.62
CA GLY A 27 2.50 14.12 -33.02
C GLY A 27 2.37 14.37 -31.52
N CYS A 28 2.25 13.31 -30.70
CA CYS A 28 2.29 13.49 -29.25
C CYS A 28 3.66 13.96 -28.78
N SER A 29 3.70 14.97 -27.90
CA SER A 29 4.91 15.35 -27.15
C SER A 29 5.13 14.47 -25.91
N CYS A 30 4.61 13.23 -25.96
CA CYS A 30 4.69 12.19 -24.94
C CYS A 30 6.14 11.90 -24.50
N HIS A 31 7.13 12.11 -25.38
CA HIS A 31 8.56 11.97 -25.06
C HIS A 31 9.15 13.14 -24.23
N ILE A 32 8.44 14.27 -24.12
CA ILE A 32 8.89 15.45 -23.36
C ILE A 32 8.15 15.57 -22.02
N ASN A 33 6.89 15.13 -21.94
CA ASN A 33 6.10 15.16 -20.70
C ASN A 33 5.05 14.04 -20.68
N ALA A 34 5.37 12.91 -20.05
CA ALA A 34 4.48 11.75 -19.96
C ALA A 34 3.62 11.76 -18.67
N PRO A 35 2.36 11.26 -18.71
CA PRO A 35 1.59 10.81 -19.88
C PRO A 35 0.77 11.95 -20.51
N CYS A 36 0.79 12.09 -21.85
CA CYS A 36 -0.19 12.96 -22.51
C CYS A 36 -1.55 12.26 -22.52
N GLY A 37 -2.65 12.99 -22.33
CA GLY A 37 -4.01 12.41 -22.25
C GLY A 37 -4.48 11.67 -23.52
N ARG A 38 -3.67 11.67 -24.58
CA ARG A 38 -3.91 10.95 -25.84
C ARG A 38 -3.17 9.61 -25.93
N CYS A 39 -2.07 9.44 -25.19
CA CYS A 39 -1.30 8.21 -25.11
C CYS A 39 -1.53 7.57 -23.75
N THR A 40 -2.75 7.08 -23.56
CA THR A 40 -3.17 6.40 -22.33
C THR A 40 -2.70 4.95 -22.25
N SER A 41 -2.16 4.42 -23.35
CA SER A 41 -1.63 3.07 -23.48
C SER A 41 -0.55 3.01 -24.56
N SER A 42 0.39 2.07 -24.41
CA SER A 42 1.41 1.73 -25.39
C SER A 42 1.32 0.24 -25.64
N PHE A 43 0.95 -0.16 -26.86
CA PHE A 43 0.82 -1.55 -27.25
C PHE A 43 1.87 -1.90 -28.28
N LEU A 44 2.41 -3.12 -28.19
CA LEU A 44 3.27 -3.68 -29.21
C LEU A 44 2.42 -4.29 -30.32
N VAL A 45 2.70 -3.91 -31.56
CA VAL A 45 2.00 -4.38 -32.76
C VAL A 45 3.02 -4.78 -33.83
N CYS A 46 2.70 -5.77 -34.65
CA CYS A 46 3.48 -6.05 -35.83
C CYS A 46 3.20 -5.02 -36.93
N ASP A 47 4.25 -4.46 -37.52
CA ASP A 47 4.16 -3.50 -38.62
C ASP A 47 3.65 -4.09 -39.96
N ALA A 48 3.73 -5.42 -40.11
CA ALA A 48 3.32 -6.12 -41.33
C ALA A 48 1.93 -6.75 -41.24
N CYS A 49 1.65 -7.55 -40.21
CA CYS A 49 0.36 -8.22 -40.05
C CYS A 49 -0.64 -7.45 -39.17
N GLY A 50 -0.18 -6.44 -38.42
CA GLY A 50 -1.05 -5.64 -37.54
C GLY A 50 -1.50 -6.35 -36.26
N GLU A 51 -1.06 -7.58 -36.05
CA GLU A 51 -1.34 -8.32 -34.81
C GLU A 51 -0.71 -7.61 -33.62
N GLN A 52 -1.46 -7.54 -32.53
CA GLN A 52 -1.03 -6.94 -31.27
C GLN A 52 -0.55 -8.03 -30.32
N GLU A 53 0.37 -7.69 -29.41
CA GLU A 53 0.69 -8.54 -28.28
C GLU A 53 -0.61 -8.99 -27.58
N PRO A 54 -0.80 -10.30 -27.34
CA PRO A 54 -1.99 -10.78 -26.66
C PRO A 54 -2.01 -10.16 -25.26
N GLU A 55 -3.04 -9.36 -24.98
CA GLU A 55 -3.32 -8.89 -23.63
C GLU A 55 -3.44 -10.15 -22.77
N SER A 56 -2.47 -10.39 -21.89
CA SER A 56 -2.52 -11.52 -21.00
C SER A 56 -3.84 -11.39 -20.25
N GLU A 57 -4.78 -12.31 -20.52
CA GLU A 57 -6.07 -12.28 -19.84
C GLU A 57 -5.76 -12.37 -18.35
N VAL A 58 -5.90 -11.23 -17.67
CA VAL A 58 -6.01 -11.21 -16.23
C VAL A 58 -7.35 -11.88 -16.01
N LEU A 59 -7.34 -13.21 -15.86
CA LEU A 59 -8.52 -13.97 -15.51
C LEU A 59 -9.22 -13.19 -14.40
N PRO A 60 -10.50 -12.81 -14.54
CA PRO A 60 -11.22 -12.28 -13.41
C PRO A 60 -11.13 -13.39 -12.36
N ASN A 61 -10.41 -13.14 -11.27
CA ASN A 61 -10.22 -14.09 -10.19
C ASN A 61 -11.58 -14.35 -9.51
N SER A 62 -12.46 -15.07 -10.20
CA SER A 62 -13.57 -15.80 -9.64
C SER A 62 -13.02 -17.13 -9.17
N ASP A 63 -12.66 -17.12 -7.88
CA ASP A 63 -12.74 -18.26 -6.97
C ASP A 63 -11.73 -19.42 -7.16
N LEU A 64 -10.76 -19.43 -6.22
CA LEU A 64 -10.08 -20.58 -5.63
C LEU A 64 -8.92 -21.26 -6.39
N SER A 65 -7.73 -20.67 -6.27
CA SER A 65 -6.52 -21.41 -5.86
C SER A 65 -5.49 -20.56 -5.11
N TYR A 66 -5.94 -19.67 -4.20
CA TYR A 66 -5.06 -19.05 -3.19
C TYR A 66 -5.27 -19.70 -1.82
N ARG A 67 -4.95 -20.99 -1.71
CA ARG A 67 -4.79 -21.76 -0.47
C ARG A 67 -3.50 -22.56 -0.68
N HIS A 68 -2.37 -22.35 -0.02
CA HIS A 68 -2.07 -21.87 1.33
C HIS A 68 -0.63 -21.29 1.41
N VAL A 69 -0.41 -20.01 1.06
CA VAL A 69 0.82 -19.28 1.46
C VAL A 69 0.49 -17.78 1.63
N GLY A 70 -0.50 -17.43 2.46
CA GLY A 70 -0.83 -16.01 2.61
C GLY A 70 -1.99 -15.65 3.54
N ALA A 71 -2.76 -16.62 4.02
CA ALA A 71 -3.80 -16.36 5.02
C ALA A 71 -3.24 -15.82 6.35
N GLY A 72 -1.96 -16.07 6.67
CA GLY A 72 -1.30 -15.47 7.82
C GLY A 72 -0.72 -14.07 7.57
N VAL A 73 -0.60 -13.63 6.31
CA VAL A 73 0.13 -12.41 5.96
C VAL A 73 -0.83 -11.24 5.76
N PHE A 74 -1.97 -11.42 5.09
CA PHE A 74 -2.96 -10.35 4.92
C PHE A 74 -3.73 -10.00 6.21
N GLU A 75 -4.02 -10.98 7.07
CA GLU A 75 -4.64 -10.71 8.37
C GLU A 75 -3.72 -9.88 9.29
N SER A 76 -2.40 -9.95 9.06
CA SER A 76 -1.39 -9.24 9.86
C SER A 76 -1.26 -7.75 9.48
N TYR A 77 -1.61 -7.35 8.25
CA TYR A 77 -1.59 -5.93 7.84
C TYR A 77 -2.85 -5.15 8.25
N CYS A 78 -3.96 -5.83 8.53
CA CYS A 78 -5.20 -5.19 8.97
C CYS A 78 -5.47 -5.30 10.48
N ARG A 79 -4.67 -6.10 11.20
CA ARG A 79 -4.74 -6.12 12.68
C ARG A 79 -4.09 -4.85 13.20
N LYS A 80 -4.94 -3.89 13.56
CA LYS A 80 -4.48 -2.69 14.26
C LYS A 80 -3.72 -3.09 15.54
N PRO A 81 -2.61 -2.41 15.84
CA PRO A 81 -1.70 -2.83 16.87
C PRO A 81 -2.38 -2.88 18.25
N SER A 82 -1.95 -3.85 19.05
CA SER A 82 -2.37 -4.03 20.43
C SER A 82 -1.17 -4.40 21.29
N LYS A 83 -1.15 -3.90 22.53
CA LYS A 83 -0.11 -4.19 23.50
C LYS A 83 -0.74 -4.52 24.85
N ASP A 84 -0.43 -5.72 25.34
CA ASP A 84 -0.77 -6.15 26.69
C ASP A 84 0.18 -5.48 27.69
N LEU A 85 -0.38 -4.87 28.71
CA LEU A 85 0.32 -4.15 29.79
C LEU A 85 0.37 -4.99 31.08
N GLY A 86 -0.13 -6.23 31.03
CA GLY A 86 -0.25 -7.15 32.16
C GLY A 86 -1.39 -6.77 33.11
N ASN A 87 -1.78 -7.74 33.95
CA ASN A 87 -2.81 -7.56 34.99
C ASN A 87 -4.19 -7.15 34.44
N GLY A 88 -4.57 -7.69 33.28
CA GLY A 88 -5.85 -7.36 32.62
C GLY A 88 -5.90 -5.95 32.03
N ARG A 89 -4.75 -5.32 31.84
CA ARG A 89 -4.62 -3.99 31.23
C ARG A 89 -4.09 -4.12 29.82
N ARG A 90 -4.70 -3.45 28.85
CA ARG A 90 -4.22 -3.45 27.47
C ARG A 90 -4.54 -2.15 26.76
N ILE A 91 -3.70 -1.79 25.79
CA ILE A 91 -4.01 -0.81 24.76
C ILE A 91 -4.17 -1.52 23.42
N PHE A 92 -5.12 -1.11 22.60
CA PHE A 92 -5.46 -1.79 21.36
C PHE A 92 -6.09 -0.85 20.35
N ASP A 93 -6.18 -1.29 19.09
CA ASP A 93 -6.84 -0.54 18.02
C ASP A 93 -6.28 0.88 17.91
N TYR A 94 -4.95 1.02 18.08
CA TYR A 94 -4.28 2.31 18.07
C TYR A 94 -3.57 2.57 16.74
N ASP A 95 -3.51 3.83 16.34
CA ASP A 95 -2.81 4.29 15.15
C ASP A 95 -1.94 5.50 15.50
N TYR A 96 -1.02 5.86 14.62
CA TYR A 96 -0.18 7.04 14.78
C TYR A 96 -0.26 7.96 13.56
N ASP A 97 -0.37 9.25 13.82
CA ASP A 97 -0.30 10.30 12.82
C ASP A 97 1.04 11.05 12.95
N SER A 98 1.81 11.08 11.86
CA SER A 98 3.08 11.80 11.74
C SER A 98 2.99 12.98 10.75
N SER A 99 1.81 13.62 10.65
CA SER A 99 1.58 14.70 9.69
C SER A 99 2.44 15.94 9.94
N SER A 100 2.87 16.13 11.19
CA SER A 100 3.85 17.15 11.57
C SER A 100 5.19 16.46 11.73
N GLY A 101 6.19 16.86 10.93
CA GLY A 101 7.51 16.22 10.88
C GLY A 101 8.19 16.04 12.24
N SER A 102 7.80 16.85 13.23
CA SER A 102 8.39 16.85 14.58
C SER A 102 7.43 16.31 15.66
N THR A 103 6.30 15.70 15.30
CA THR A 103 5.38 15.08 16.27
C THR A 103 4.74 13.80 15.76
N MET A 104 4.67 12.79 16.63
CA MET A 104 3.95 11.55 16.38
C MET A 104 2.77 11.42 17.37
N VAL A 105 1.55 11.49 16.86
CA VAL A 105 0.31 11.47 17.65
C VAL A 105 -0.30 10.07 17.62
N PHE A 106 -0.23 9.35 18.72
CA PHE A 106 -0.88 8.07 18.93
C PHE A 106 -2.32 8.26 19.41
N ARG A 107 -3.27 7.55 18.77
CA ARG A 107 -4.69 7.52 19.16
C ARG A 107 -5.15 6.08 19.21
N GLY A 108 -5.79 5.67 20.30
CA GLY A 108 -6.23 4.28 20.43
C GLY A 108 -7.22 4.05 21.56
N LYS A 109 -7.48 2.78 21.85
CA LYS A 109 -8.36 2.33 22.93
C LYS A 109 -7.57 1.66 24.04
N TYR A 110 -8.13 1.67 25.24
CA TYR A 110 -7.60 0.95 26.39
C TYR A 110 -8.69 0.16 27.11
N GLU A 111 -8.27 -0.91 27.79
CA GLU A 111 -9.11 -1.74 28.65
C GLU A 111 -8.34 -2.10 29.91
N GLY A 112 -9.06 -2.18 31.03
CA GLY A 112 -8.51 -2.32 32.38
C GLY A 112 -8.16 -0.98 33.03
N PRO A 113 -7.66 -1.00 34.28
CA PRO A 113 -7.22 0.18 35.01
C PRO A 113 -5.89 0.72 34.46
N VAL A 114 -5.92 1.20 33.22
CA VAL A 114 -4.75 1.76 32.51
C VAL A 114 -4.51 3.18 32.98
N THR A 115 -3.27 3.45 33.40
CA THR A 115 -2.83 4.80 33.77
C THR A 115 -2.07 5.46 32.62
N GLY A 116 -1.93 6.78 32.69
CA GLY A 116 -1.11 7.50 31.72
C GLY A 116 0.35 7.03 31.71
N GLN A 117 0.89 6.63 32.87
CA GLN A 117 2.26 6.11 32.93
C GLN A 117 2.39 4.79 32.16
N ASP A 118 1.40 3.90 32.25
CA ASP A 118 1.43 2.64 31.50
C ASP A 118 1.48 2.88 29.98
N ILE A 119 0.79 3.91 29.47
CA ILE A 119 0.83 4.29 28.05
C ILE A 119 2.21 4.84 27.66
N ILE A 120 2.81 5.65 28.53
CA ILE A 120 4.17 6.19 28.31
C ILE A 120 5.20 5.06 28.31
N ASP A 121 5.09 4.11 29.24
CA ASP A 121 6.01 2.96 29.32
C ASP A 121 5.81 2.02 28.13
N ALA A 122 4.57 1.89 27.64
CA ALA A 122 4.25 1.05 26.50
C ALA A 122 4.72 1.62 25.16
N LEU A 123 4.52 2.93 24.94
CA LEU A 123 4.80 3.58 23.67
C LEU A 123 6.18 4.25 23.68
N GLY A 124 6.73 4.61 24.83
CA GLY A 124 8.00 5.33 24.97
C GLY A 124 7.85 6.85 24.88
N VAL A 125 8.93 7.56 25.19
CA VAL A 125 9.03 9.02 25.11
C VAL A 125 9.72 9.41 23.80
N GLY A 126 9.27 10.50 23.16
CA GLY A 126 9.96 11.04 21.98
C GLY A 126 11.30 11.70 22.35
N THR A 127 12.15 11.93 21.36
CA THR A 127 13.49 12.52 21.53
C THR A 127 13.46 13.85 22.30
N PHE A 128 12.47 14.69 22.01
CA PHE A 128 12.31 16.00 22.66
C PHE A 128 11.19 16.02 23.71
N GLY A 129 10.75 14.84 24.16
CA GLY A 129 9.74 14.68 25.18
C GLY A 129 8.36 14.27 24.63
N LYS A 130 7.32 14.72 25.32
CA LYS A 130 5.95 14.22 25.14
C LYS A 130 4.89 15.26 25.53
N ARG A 131 3.66 15.08 25.01
CA ARG A 131 2.44 15.75 25.46
C ARG A 131 1.35 14.71 25.73
N GLY A 132 0.58 14.91 26.81
CA GLY A 132 -0.33 13.88 27.32
C GLY A 132 0.44 12.76 28.04
N PRO A 133 -0.17 11.57 28.24
CA PRO A 133 -1.37 11.07 27.59
C PRO A 133 -2.69 11.57 28.20
N PHE A 134 -3.67 11.78 27.33
CA PHE A 134 -5.04 12.11 27.71
C PHE A 134 -5.91 10.86 27.59
N LEU A 135 -6.49 10.43 28.71
CA LEU A 135 -7.44 9.32 28.78
C LEU A 135 -8.85 9.90 28.72
N THR A 136 -9.68 9.37 27.84
CA THR A 136 -11.10 9.75 27.68
C THR A 136 -11.95 8.50 27.81
N GLY A 137 -12.82 8.45 28.82
CA GLY A 137 -13.67 7.29 29.08
C GLY A 137 -13.73 6.94 30.56
N ASP A 138 -14.15 5.71 30.85
CA ASP A 138 -14.23 5.18 32.20
C ASP A 138 -12.87 4.73 32.72
N LYS A 139 -12.79 4.43 34.02
CA LYS A 139 -11.57 3.88 34.65
C LYS A 139 -11.18 2.48 34.16
N VAL A 140 -12.05 1.83 33.37
CA VAL A 140 -11.91 0.43 32.94
C VAL A 140 -11.85 0.31 31.41
N SER A 141 -12.39 1.25 30.66
CA SER A 141 -12.29 1.27 29.21
C SER A 141 -12.48 2.68 28.66
N GLY A 142 -11.83 2.96 27.54
CA GLY A 142 -11.89 4.27 26.93
C GLY A 142 -10.93 4.41 25.77
N SER A 143 -10.69 5.65 25.37
CA SER A 143 -9.72 6.02 24.36
C SER A 143 -8.58 6.84 24.95
N PHE A 144 -7.42 6.80 24.30
CA PHE A 144 -6.28 7.61 24.69
C PHE A 144 -5.74 8.39 23.51
N THR A 145 -5.18 9.57 23.81
CA THR A 145 -4.36 10.35 22.88
C THR A 145 -3.02 10.65 23.53
N TYR A 146 -1.94 10.31 22.85
CA TYR A 146 -0.57 10.51 23.32
C TYR A 146 0.29 11.10 22.21
N THR A 147 1.07 12.14 22.49
CA THR A 147 1.93 12.76 21.49
C THR A 147 3.38 12.64 21.91
N LYS A 148 4.20 12.05 21.04
CA LYS A 148 5.66 12.10 21.13
C LYS A 148 6.17 13.30 20.34
N ILE A 149 7.16 13.98 20.88
CA ILE A 149 7.86 15.06 20.18
C ILE A 149 9.16 14.45 19.62
N THR A 150 9.28 14.45 18.30
CA THR A 150 10.39 13.86 17.53
C THR A 150 11.08 14.95 16.72
N ASP A 151 12.23 14.63 16.10
CA ASP A 151 12.94 15.53 15.18
C ASP A 151 12.23 15.57 13.83
#